data_AF-A0A8C5Q5D4-F1
#
_entry.id   AF-A0A8C5Q5D4-F1
#
_cell.length_a   1.000
_cell.length_b   1.000
_cell.length_c   1.000
_cell.angle_alpha   90.00
_cell.angle_beta   90.00
_cell.angle_gamma   90.00
#
_symmetry.space_group_name_H-M   'P 1'
#
loop_
_entity.id
_entity.type
_entity.pdbx_description
1 polymer ?
#
loop_
_entity_poly.entity_id
_entity_poly.type
_entity_poly.pdbx_seq_one_letter_code
_entity_poly.pdbx_strand_id
1 'polypeptide(L)'
;MSRQALMSDPVCLIENDETNQLVINKEALQILTSITEPLVVVAIVGKYRTGKSYLMNNLAECKKGFPLGSCIQSKTKGIWMWCVPHPLKVGHVLVLLDTEGLGDVEKGDSKNDAWIFCLAVLLSSNLVFNSLGTIDQQAMEQLHYVTELTKRIRLQASQKDGLNILECKRVFPSFTWCVRDFTLDLIYDGKEITEDEYLMISLKCKEGTNYNLPRRCILQYFHSHKCFTFATPASSKKLRNLENLTNDELDPDFVAQSESFCSYFFKSGSVKNLPGAIAVNGRSK
;
A
#
# COMPACT_ATOMS: atom_id res chain seq x y z
N MET A 1 29.80 -5.91 1.41
CA MET A 1 29.27 -7.29 1.57
C MET A 1 27.84 -7.27 1.04
N SER A 2 27.57 -7.96 -0.07
CA SER A 2 26.21 -8.02 -0.64
C SER A 2 25.29 -8.73 0.35
N ARG A 3 24.26 -8.04 0.84
CA ARG A 3 23.20 -8.68 1.62
C ARG A 3 22.46 -9.63 0.68
N GLN A 4 22.65 -10.93 0.89
CA GLN A 4 22.00 -11.95 0.06
C GLN A 4 20.49 -11.82 0.23
N ALA A 5 19.75 -11.71 -0.88
CA ALA A 5 18.31 -11.55 -0.84
C ALA A 5 17.66 -12.81 -0.23
N LEU A 6 16.70 -12.61 0.68
CA LEU A 6 15.92 -13.70 1.28
C LEU A 6 15.06 -14.41 0.22
N MET A 7 14.61 -13.66 -0.78
CA MET A 7 13.89 -14.16 -1.95
C MET A 7 14.47 -13.53 -3.21
N SER A 8 14.69 -14.32 -4.26
CA SER A 8 15.15 -13.82 -5.56
C SER A 8 14.06 -13.04 -6.29
N ASP A 9 12.81 -13.51 -6.17
CA ASP A 9 11.66 -13.00 -6.93
C ASP A 9 10.41 -12.98 -6.04
N PRO A 10 9.42 -12.12 -6.33
CA PRO A 10 8.14 -12.13 -5.64
C PRO A 10 7.36 -13.43 -5.86
N VAL A 11 6.62 -13.86 -4.83
CA VAL A 11 5.75 -15.04 -4.88
C VAL A 11 4.31 -14.67 -4.56
N CYS A 12 3.34 -15.37 -5.14
CA CYS A 12 1.94 -15.19 -4.79
C CYS A 12 1.71 -15.67 -3.36
N LEU A 13 1.19 -14.82 -2.47
CA LEU A 13 0.87 -15.17 -1.09
C LEU A 13 -0.60 -15.59 -0.94
N ILE A 14 -1.50 -14.84 -1.58
CA ILE A 14 -2.93 -15.13 -1.58
C ILE A 14 -3.38 -15.07 -3.03
N GLU A 15 -3.92 -16.16 -3.55
CA GLU A 15 -4.45 -16.24 -4.91
C GLU A 15 -5.97 -16.33 -4.91
N ASN A 16 -6.56 -16.12 -6.09
CA ASN A 16 -7.97 -16.40 -6.33
C ASN A 16 -8.05 -17.77 -7.00
N ASP A 17 -8.76 -18.70 -6.39
CA ASP A 17 -9.04 -19.98 -7.03
C ASP A 17 -10.04 -19.83 -8.19
N GLU A 18 -10.30 -20.93 -8.89
CA GLU A 18 -11.25 -20.98 -10.02
C GLU A 18 -12.68 -20.55 -9.64
N THR A 19 -13.01 -20.53 -8.34
CA THR A 19 -14.30 -20.11 -7.79
C THR A 19 -14.29 -18.68 -7.23
N ASN A 20 -13.22 -17.91 -7.50
CA ASN A 20 -12.96 -16.57 -6.97
C ASN A 20 -12.87 -16.50 -5.42
N GLN A 21 -12.55 -17.61 -4.75
CA GLN A 21 -12.25 -17.60 -3.32
C GLN A 21 -10.76 -17.31 -3.09
N LEU A 22 -10.47 -16.61 -2.00
CA LEU A 22 -9.10 -16.30 -1.61
C LEU A 22 -8.46 -17.52 -0.92
N VAL A 23 -7.37 -18.01 -1.50
CA VAL A 23 -6.63 -19.17 -0.99
C VAL A 23 -5.18 -18.77 -0.71
N ILE A 24 -4.65 -19.23 0.42
CA ILE A 24 -3.26 -18.97 0.80
C ILE A 24 -2.34 -19.94 0.06
N ASN A 25 -1.28 -19.41 -0.56
CA ASN A 25 -0.24 -20.22 -1.16
C ASN A 25 0.66 -20.82 -0.06
N LYS A 26 0.75 -22.16 -0.04
CA LYS A 26 1.50 -22.91 0.98
C LYS A 26 3.01 -22.69 0.89
N GLU A 27 3.57 -22.49 -0.30
CA GLU A 27 4.99 -22.22 -0.49
C GLU A 27 5.36 -20.84 0.06
N ALA A 28 4.54 -19.83 -0.22
CA ALA A 28 4.71 -18.49 0.35
C ALA A 28 4.64 -18.51 1.89
N LEU A 29 3.73 -19.32 2.45
CA LEU A 29 3.63 -19.50 3.89
C LEU A 29 4.88 -20.18 4.48
N GLN A 30 5.43 -21.19 3.81
CA GLN A 30 6.69 -21.83 4.24
C GLN A 30 7.85 -20.83 4.27
N ILE A 31 7.98 -20.00 3.24
CA ILE A 31 8.98 -18.92 3.20
C ILE A 31 8.80 -17.98 4.40
N LEU A 32 7.58 -17.50 4.66
CA LEU A 32 7.30 -16.66 5.82
C LEU A 32 7.71 -17.36 7.13
N THR A 33 7.30 -18.59 7.36
CA THR A 33 7.61 -19.30 8.61
C THR A 33 9.10 -19.53 8.85
N SER A 34 9.93 -19.44 7.81
CA SER A 34 11.39 -19.49 7.96
C SER A 34 11.99 -18.20 8.56
N ILE A 35 11.30 -17.07 8.42
CA ILE A 35 11.78 -15.74 8.86
C ILE A 35 11.52 -15.55 10.35
N THR A 36 12.59 -15.35 11.12
CA THR A 36 12.53 -15.19 12.59
C THR A 36 12.66 -13.74 13.05
N GLU A 37 13.17 -12.91 12.17
CA GLU A 37 13.41 -11.48 12.31
C GLU A 37 12.10 -10.69 12.35
N PRO A 38 12.09 -9.53 13.03
CA PRO A 38 10.95 -8.62 12.98
C PRO A 38 10.67 -8.10 11.57
N LEU A 39 9.40 -8.02 11.20
CA LEU A 39 8.95 -7.62 9.88
C LEU A 39 8.55 -6.15 9.83
N VAL A 40 9.04 -5.42 8.85
CA VAL A 40 8.46 -4.16 8.37
C VAL A 40 7.64 -4.49 7.15
N VAL A 41 6.31 -4.38 7.23
CA VAL A 41 5.41 -4.81 6.16
C VAL A 41 4.82 -3.60 5.46
N VAL A 42 5.17 -3.39 4.19
CA VAL A 42 4.60 -2.34 3.34
C VAL A 42 3.64 -2.98 2.35
N ALA A 43 2.36 -2.64 2.42
CA ALA A 43 1.37 -3.08 1.43
C ALA A 43 0.91 -1.92 0.58
N ILE A 44 0.74 -2.14 -0.72
CA ILE A 44 0.21 -1.14 -1.65
C ILE A 44 -1.13 -1.58 -2.22
N VAL A 45 -2.12 -0.69 -2.18
CA VAL A 45 -3.47 -0.90 -2.70
C VAL A 45 -3.86 0.26 -3.61
N GLY A 46 -4.81 0.03 -4.50
CA GLY A 46 -5.29 1.06 -5.43
C GLY A 46 -5.78 0.47 -6.74
N LYS A 47 -6.40 1.31 -7.57
CA LYS A 47 -6.95 0.91 -8.88
C LYS A 47 -5.93 0.14 -9.73
N TYR A 48 -6.43 -0.74 -10.60
CA TYR A 48 -5.60 -1.42 -11.59
C TYR A 48 -4.87 -0.41 -12.50
N ARG A 49 -3.66 -0.77 -12.93
CA ARG A 49 -2.78 0.03 -13.82
C ARG A 49 -2.43 1.45 -13.33
N THR A 50 -2.25 1.62 -12.03
CA THR A 50 -1.82 2.89 -11.42
C THR A 50 -0.33 2.91 -11.06
N GLY A 51 0.46 1.90 -11.50
CA GLY A 51 1.90 1.84 -11.26
C GLY A 51 2.30 1.39 -9.85
N LYS A 52 1.48 0.56 -9.18
CA LYS A 52 1.74 0.01 -7.84
C LYS A 52 3.02 -0.82 -7.79
N SER A 53 3.09 -1.86 -8.62
CA SER A 53 4.22 -2.79 -8.71
C SER A 53 5.54 -2.06 -9.00
N TYR A 54 5.51 -0.96 -9.76
CA TYR A 54 6.69 -0.12 -10.00
C TYR A 54 7.21 0.53 -8.70
N LEU A 55 6.33 1.11 -7.88
CA LEU A 55 6.74 1.68 -6.59
C LEU A 55 7.25 0.61 -5.62
N MET A 56 6.66 -0.59 -5.65
CA MET A 56 7.14 -1.71 -4.84
C MET A 56 8.52 -2.21 -5.28
N ASN A 57 8.78 -2.24 -6.59
CA ASN A 57 10.11 -2.56 -7.13
C ASN A 57 11.17 -1.54 -6.70
N ASN A 58 10.80 -0.26 -6.65
CA ASN A 58 11.70 0.77 -6.10
C ASN A 58 12.02 0.54 -4.62
N LEU A 59 11.03 0.15 -3.80
CA LEU A 59 11.27 -0.19 -2.39
C LEU A 59 12.14 -1.44 -2.21
N ALA A 60 12.11 -2.36 -3.17
CA ALA A 60 12.99 -3.53 -3.18
C ALA A 60 14.41 -3.22 -3.69
N GLU A 61 14.67 -1.97 -4.12
CA GLU A 61 15.90 -1.57 -4.80
C GLU A 61 16.22 -2.46 -6.03
N CYS A 62 15.17 -2.99 -6.68
CA CYS A 62 15.30 -3.94 -7.78
C CYS A 62 14.25 -3.70 -8.87
N LYS A 63 14.70 -3.41 -10.10
CA LYS A 63 13.81 -3.13 -11.25
C LYS A 63 13.02 -4.35 -11.73
N LYS A 64 13.59 -5.55 -11.61
CA LYS A 64 13.02 -6.83 -12.09
C LYS A 64 12.41 -7.62 -10.94
N GLY A 65 11.36 -7.06 -10.34
CA GLY A 65 10.66 -7.64 -9.20
C GLY A 65 9.24 -8.06 -9.55
N PHE A 66 8.27 -7.36 -8.98
CA PHE A 66 6.87 -7.53 -9.31
C PHE A 66 6.64 -7.20 -10.79
N PRO A 67 5.92 -8.05 -11.53
CA PRO A 67 5.76 -7.88 -12.97
C PRO A 67 4.92 -6.64 -13.29
N LEU A 68 5.46 -5.75 -14.13
CA LEU A 68 4.70 -4.57 -14.59
C LEU A 68 3.68 -5.00 -15.66
N GLY A 69 2.40 -4.67 -15.43
CA GLY A 69 1.33 -4.91 -16.40
C GLY A 69 1.35 -3.86 -17.52
N SER A 70 1.65 -4.28 -18.76
CA SER A 70 1.61 -3.43 -19.97
C SER A 70 0.42 -3.73 -20.89
N CYS A 71 -0.34 -4.79 -20.62
CA CYS A 71 -1.48 -5.25 -21.42
C CYS A 71 -2.81 -5.01 -20.69
N ILE A 72 -3.94 -5.24 -21.39
CA ILE A 72 -5.28 -5.01 -20.85
C ILE A 72 -5.57 -5.97 -19.67
N GLN A 73 -5.14 -7.21 -19.79
CA GLN A 73 -5.29 -8.20 -18.73
C GLN A 73 -4.49 -7.82 -17.48
N SER A 74 -5.13 -7.86 -16.32
CA SER A 74 -4.45 -7.64 -15.03
C SER A 74 -3.51 -8.81 -14.72
N LYS A 75 -2.25 -8.50 -14.45
CA LYS A 75 -1.20 -9.50 -14.15
C LYS A 75 -1.18 -9.92 -12.68
N THR A 76 -1.28 -8.95 -11.77
CA THR A 76 -1.31 -9.23 -10.32
C THR A 76 -2.71 -9.67 -9.93
N LYS A 77 -2.89 -10.96 -9.67
CA LYS A 77 -4.11 -11.52 -9.08
C LYS A 77 -3.86 -11.84 -7.61
N GLY A 78 -4.78 -11.45 -6.74
CA GLY A 78 -4.66 -11.64 -5.29
C GLY A 78 -3.62 -10.72 -4.63
N ILE A 79 -2.78 -11.26 -3.74
CA ILE A 79 -1.73 -10.54 -3.03
C ILE A 79 -0.39 -11.25 -3.25
N TRP A 80 0.57 -10.50 -3.78
CA TRP A 80 1.94 -10.98 -4.01
C TRP A 80 2.86 -10.43 -2.93
N MET A 81 3.86 -11.21 -2.57
CA MET A 81 4.79 -10.93 -1.48
C MET A 81 6.22 -11.01 -1.96
N TRP A 82 7.05 -10.09 -1.49
CA TRP A 82 8.50 -10.15 -1.66
C TRP A 82 9.21 -9.76 -0.38
N CYS A 83 10.01 -10.68 0.16
CA CYS A 83 10.77 -10.49 1.39
C CYS A 83 12.22 -10.19 1.04
N VAL A 84 12.70 -9.00 1.43
CA VAL A 84 14.09 -8.56 1.22
C VAL A 84 14.70 -8.10 2.54
N PRO A 85 16.04 -8.18 2.70
CA PRO A 85 16.70 -7.59 3.86
C PRO A 85 16.38 -6.10 3.95
N HIS A 86 16.01 -5.61 5.13
CA HIS A 86 15.70 -4.19 5.28
C HIS A 86 16.94 -3.32 4.98
N PRO A 87 16.86 -2.28 4.11
CA PRO A 87 18.04 -1.50 3.70
C PRO A 87 18.76 -0.78 4.84
N LEU A 88 18.03 -0.15 5.77
CA LEU A 88 18.61 0.60 6.89
C LEU A 88 18.60 -0.13 8.26
N LYS A 89 17.63 -1.01 8.53
CA LYS A 89 17.46 -1.68 9.83
C LYS A 89 18.08 -3.07 9.81
N VAL A 90 19.29 -3.20 10.34
CA VAL A 90 19.98 -4.49 10.46
C VAL A 90 19.13 -5.45 11.32
N GLY A 91 19.08 -6.73 10.94
CA GLY A 91 18.30 -7.76 11.65
C GLY A 91 16.78 -7.65 11.47
N HIS A 92 16.32 -6.87 10.49
CA HIS A 92 14.90 -6.77 10.12
C HIS A 92 14.69 -7.17 8.65
N VAL A 93 13.47 -7.60 8.35
CA VAL A 93 13.05 -7.94 6.99
C VAL A 93 12.00 -6.95 6.52
N LEU A 94 12.18 -6.44 5.30
CA LEU A 94 11.18 -5.65 4.60
C LEU A 94 10.32 -6.61 3.77
N VAL A 95 9.03 -6.69 4.11
CA VAL A 95 8.04 -7.48 3.39
C VAL A 95 7.19 -6.53 2.56
N LEU A 96 7.25 -6.72 1.25
CA LEU A 96 6.53 -5.93 0.26
C LEU A 96 5.31 -6.72 -0.18
N LEU A 97 4.11 -6.15 -0.01
CA LEU A 97 2.85 -6.75 -0.45
C LEU A 97 2.26 -5.93 -1.60
N ASP A 98 2.38 -6.43 -2.83
CA ASP A 98 1.74 -5.84 -4.00
C ASP A 98 0.39 -6.51 -4.23
N THR A 99 -0.68 -5.72 -4.21
CA THR A 99 -2.03 -6.26 -4.37
C THR A 99 -2.53 -6.13 -5.80
N GLU A 100 -3.48 -6.99 -6.13
CA GLU A 100 -4.35 -6.82 -7.28
C GLU A 100 -4.97 -5.41 -7.31
N GLY A 101 -5.23 -4.93 -8.53
CA GLY A 101 -5.86 -3.64 -8.74
C GLY A 101 -7.36 -3.67 -8.50
N LEU A 102 -7.84 -2.73 -7.68
CA LEU A 102 -9.26 -2.58 -7.39
C LEU A 102 -10.03 -2.15 -8.64
N GLY A 103 -11.25 -2.66 -8.81
CA GLY A 103 -12.17 -2.28 -9.88
C GLY A 103 -11.80 -2.81 -11.26
N ASP A 104 -11.15 -3.98 -11.33
CA ASP A 104 -10.84 -4.64 -12.59
C ASP A 104 -12.13 -5.07 -13.32
N VAL A 105 -12.31 -4.55 -14.54
CA VAL A 105 -13.53 -4.70 -15.35
C VAL A 105 -13.78 -6.16 -15.75
N GLU A 106 -12.72 -6.96 -15.89
CA GLU A 106 -12.83 -8.38 -16.26
C GLU A 106 -13.45 -9.24 -15.14
N LYS A 107 -13.43 -8.77 -13.88
CA LYS A 107 -13.88 -9.55 -12.73
C LYS A 107 -15.31 -9.27 -12.30
N GLY A 108 -15.73 -8.00 -12.30
CA GLY A 108 -17.05 -7.59 -11.80
C GLY A 108 -17.33 -7.94 -10.31
N ASP A 109 -16.36 -8.46 -9.55
CA ASP A 109 -16.54 -8.92 -8.18
C ASP A 109 -16.00 -7.94 -7.14
N SER A 110 -16.86 -7.02 -6.71
CA SER A 110 -16.56 -6.01 -5.70
C SER A 110 -16.31 -6.60 -4.29
N LYS A 111 -16.68 -7.86 -4.03
CA LYS A 111 -16.44 -8.50 -2.72
C LYS A 111 -14.98 -8.93 -2.58
N ASN A 112 -14.38 -9.42 -3.65
CA ASN A 112 -12.99 -9.83 -3.67
C ASN A 112 -12.06 -8.63 -3.41
N ASP A 113 -12.31 -7.53 -4.12
CA ASP A 113 -11.60 -6.25 -3.92
C ASP A 113 -11.66 -5.78 -2.47
N ALA A 114 -12.83 -5.91 -1.82
CA ALA A 114 -12.99 -5.56 -0.41
C ALA A 114 -12.10 -6.43 0.49
N TRP A 115 -12.04 -7.74 0.24
CA TRP A 115 -11.23 -8.65 1.04
C TRP A 115 -9.73 -8.45 0.83
N ILE A 116 -9.28 -8.27 -0.41
CA ILE A 116 -7.88 -7.94 -0.72
C ILE A 116 -7.46 -6.66 0.02
N PHE A 117 -8.31 -5.62 -0.03
CA PHE A 117 -8.07 -4.38 0.69
C PHE A 117 -8.00 -4.62 2.21
N CYS A 118 -8.96 -5.37 2.78
CA CYS A 118 -8.99 -5.69 4.20
C CYS A 118 -7.72 -6.42 4.65
N LEU A 119 -7.30 -7.43 3.90
CA LEU A 119 -6.09 -8.21 4.19
C LEU A 119 -4.84 -7.34 4.10
N ALA A 120 -4.73 -6.47 3.10
CA ALA A 120 -3.61 -5.53 2.99
C ALA A 120 -3.50 -4.60 4.21
N VAL A 121 -4.62 -4.06 4.70
CA VAL A 121 -4.66 -3.25 5.93
C VAL A 121 -4.22 -4.07 7.15
N LEU A 122 -4.75 -5.28 7.30
CA LEU A 122 -4.51 -6.11 8.49
C LEU A 122 -3.08 -6.66 8.55
N LEU A 123 -2.50 -7.03 7.40
CA LEU A 123 -1.16 -7.61 7.32
C LEU A 123 -0.06 -6.54 7.38
N SER A 124 -0.31 -5.34 6.86
CA SER A 124 0.70 -4.29 6.80
C SER A 124 0.95 -3.56 8.12
N SER A 125 2.17 -3.05 8.29
CA SER A 125 2.49 -1.99 9.26
C SER A 125 2.50 -0.62 8.61
N ASN A 126 2.64 -0.57 7.29
CA ASN A 126 2.55 0.64 6.49
C ASN A 126 1.71 0.37 5.24
N LEU A 127 0.60 1.07 5.10
CA LEU A 127 -0.31 0.95 3.96
C LEU A 127 -0.10 2.12 3.01
N VAL A 128 0.16 1.80 1.75
CA VAL A 128 0.24 2.75 0.65
C VAL A 128 -1.05 2.68 -0.16
N PHE A 129 -1.79 3.77 -0.23
CA PHE A 129 -2.92 3.91 -1.13
C PHE A 129 -2.49 4.70 -2.37
N ASN A 130 -2.57 4.09 -3.54
CA ASN A 130 -2.04 4.62 -4.80
C ASN A 130 -3.18 4.97 -5.77
N SER A 131 -3.24 6.22 -6.20
CA SER A 131 -4.24 6.74 -7.14
C SER A 131 -3.59 7.64 -8.19
N LEU A 132 -4.27 7.84 -9.33
CA LEU A 132 -3.83 8.78 -10.38
C LEU A 132 -4.55 10.13 -10.22
N GLY A 133 -3.91 11.20 -10.69
CA GLY A 133 -4.49 12.53 -10.77
C GLY A 133 -4.46 13.25 -9.43
N THR A 134 -5.62 13.43 -8.81
CA THR A 134 -5.78 14.21 -7.58
C THR A 134 -6.58 13.44 -6.53
N ILE A 135 -6.59 13.94 -5.30
CA ILE A 135 -7.46 13.41 -4.24
C ILE A 135 -8.89 13.94 -4.44
N ASP A 136 -9.62 13.28 -5.32
CA ASP A 136 -11.01 13.60 -5.63
C ASP A 136 -12.02 12.72 -4.86
N GLN A 137 -13.31 12.95 -5.11
CA GLN A 137 -14.36 12.18 -4.46
C GLN A 137 -14.38 10.71 -4.92
N GLN A 138 -13.99 10.42 -6.16
CA GLN A 138 -13.94 9.05 -6.68
C GLN A 138 -12.80 8.24 -6.05
N ALA A 139 -11.67 8.88 -5.74
CA ALA A 139 -10.57 8.28 -5.01
C ALA A 139 -10.97 8.00 -3.55
N MET A 140 -11.75 8.89 -2.93
CA MET A 140 -12.31 8.66 -1.58
C MET A 140 -13.36 7.53 -1.54
N GLU A 141 -14.15 7.36 -2.59
CA GLU A 141 -15.12 6.25 -2.69
C GLU A 141 -14.44 4.89 -2.73
N GLN A 142 -13.24 4.79 -3.34
CA GLN A 142 -12.44 3.56 -3.28
C GLN A 142 -11.98 3.22 -1.87
N LEU A 143 -11.87 4.21 -0.98
CA LEU A 143 -11.55 4.01 0.44
C LEU A 143 -12.79 3.64 1.27
N HIS A 144 -13.97 3.48 0.66
CA HIS A 144 -15.15 2.93 1.33
C HIS A 144 -14.86 1.57 1.97
N TYR A 145 -13.96 0.75 1.41
CA TYR A 145 -13.53 -0.51 2.01
C TYR A 145 -12.94 -0.36 3.42
N VAL A 146 -12.27 0.76 3.72
CA VAL A 146 -11.80 1.08 5.09
C VAL A 146 -12.99 1.16 6.04
N THR A 147 -14.09 1.76 5.59
CA THR A 147 -15.30 1.92 6.39
C THR A 147 -15.93 0.56 6.68
N GLU A 148 -16.02 -0.32 5.68
CA GLU A 148 -16.58 -1.66 5.86
C GLU A 148 -15.69 -2.54 6.74
N LEU A 149 -14.37 -2.50 6.55
CA LEU A 149 -13.40 -3.16 7.42
C LEU A 149 -13.57 -2.72 8.87
N THR A 150 -13.63 -1.41 9.08
CA THR A 150 -13.84 -0.80 10.39
C THR A 150 -15.11 -1.31 11.06
N LYS A 151 -16.23 -1.33 10.34
CA LYS A 151 -17.52 -1.80 10.87
C LYS A 151 -17.40 -3.27 11.27
N ARG A 152 -16.78 -4.11 10.44
CA ARG A 152 -16.60 -5.54 10.72
C ARG A 152 -15.70 -5.78 11.94
N ILE A 153 -14.58 -5.07 12.05
CA ILE A 153 -13.69 -5.15 13.21
C ILE A 153 -14.45 -4.74 14.48
N ARG A 154 -15.19 -3.63 14.45
CA ARG A 154 -16.00 -3.18 15.60
C ARG A 154 -17.05 -4.22 16.00
N LEU A 155 -17.78 -4.80 15.04
CA LEU A 155 -18.81 -5.79 15.32
C LEU A 155 -18.23 -7.06 15.96
N GLN A 156 -17.09 -7.55 15.48
CA GLN A 156 -16.39 -8.70 16.08
C GLN A 156 -15.83 -8.37 17.46
N ALA A 157 -15.31 -7.16 17.66
CA ALA A 157 -14.82 -6.69 18.96
C ALA A 157 -15.92 -6.52 20.00
N SER A 158 -17.12 -6.09 19.60
CA SER A 158 -18.25 -5.94 20.52
C SER A 158 -18.82 -7.27 21.03
N GLN A 159 -18.50 -8.40 20.38
CA GLN A 159 -18.90 -9.75 20.81
C GLN A 159 -17.90 -10.41 21.76
N LYS A 160 -16.68 -9.86 21.88
CA LYS A 160 -15.63 -10.30 22.81
C LYS A 160 -15.09 -9.07 23.51
N ASP A 161 -15.66 -8.72 24.67
CA ASP A 161 -15.32 -7.57 25.52
C ASP A 161 -14.06 -6.78 25.09
N GLY A 162 -14.29 -5.70 24.32
CA GLY A 162 -13.44 -4.51 24.30
C GLY A 162 -12.24 -4.50 23.35
N LEU A 163 -12.45 -4.16 22.06
CA LEU A 163 -11.47 -3.30 21.37
C LEU A 163 -11.91 -1.85 21.50
N ASN A 164 -11.18 -1.08 22.30
CA ASN A 164 -11.33 0.37 22.30
C ASN A 164 -10.77 0.93 20.96
N ILE A 165 -11.29 2.06 20.47
CA ILE A 165 -10.75 2.77 19.29
C ILE A 165 -9.23 2.98 19.43
N LEU A 166 -8.74 3.17 20.66
CA LEU A 166 -7.33 3.27 21.00
C LEU A 166 -6.52 2.01 20.69
N GLU A 167 -7.11 0.82 20.81
CA GLU A 167 -6.47 -0.44 20.42
C GLU A 167 -6.54 -0.67 18.91
N CYS A 168 -7.62 -0.24 18.24
CA CYS A 168 -7.64 -0.22 16.77
C CYS A 168 -6.49 0.63 16.21
N LYS A 169 -6.22 1.81 16.78
CA LYS A 169 -5.07 2.66 16.39
C LYS A 169 -3.71 1.98 16.57
N ARG A 170 -3.59 1.00 17.48
CA ARG A 170 -2.34 0.26 17.71
C ARG A 170 -2.10 -0.85 16.69
N VAL A 171 -3.17 -1.35 16.06
CA VAL A 171 -3.11 -2.49 15.12
C VAL A 171 -3.12 -2.03 13.67
N PHE A 172 -3.79 -0.90 13.40
CA PHE A 172 -3.86 -0.32 12.06
C PHE A 172 -2.49 0.24 11.64
N PRO A 173 -2.16 0.15 10.35
CA PRO A 173 -0.88 0.60 9.83
C PRO A 173 -0.77 2.13 9.82
N SER A 174 0.43 2.63 9.52
CA SER A 174 0.58 3.99 9.00
C SER A 174 -0.12 4.10 7.63
N PHE A 175 -0.69 5.26 7.32
CA PHE A 175 -1.34 5.50 6.03
C PHE A 175 -0.51 6.47 5.18
N THR A 176 -0.15 6.05 3.98
CA THR A 176 0.54 6.89 2.99
C THR A 176 -0.29 6.97 1.71
N TRP A 177 -0.66 8.15 1.25
CA TRP A 177 -1.33 8.35 -0.03
C TRP A 177 -0.31 8.74 -1.10
N CYS A 178 -0.16 7.90 -2.13
CA CYS A 178 0.64 8.19 -3.31
C CYS A 178 -0.25 8.66 -4.46
N VAL A 179 -0.09 9.92 -4.85
CA VAL A 179 -0.86 10.56 -5.92
C VAL A 179 0.02 10.63 -7.17
N ARG A 180 -0.30 9.81 -8.16
CA ARG A 180 0.48 9.60 -9.39
C ARG A 180 0.00 10.53 -10.50
N ASP A 181 0.90 10.89 -11.42
CA ASP A 181 0.61 11.83 -12.51
C ASP A 181 0.01 13.15 -11.98
N PHE A 182 0.58 13.65 -10.87
CA PHE A 182 0.15 14.88 -10.24
C PHE A 182 0.70 16.09 -11.01
N THR A 183 -0.19 16.98 -11.42
CA THR A 183 0.15 18.13 -12.28
C THR A 183 -0.28 19.48 -11.70
N LEU A 184 -0.76 19.50 -10.45
CA LEU A 184 -1.19 20.75 -9.82
C LEU A 184 -0.03 21.39 -9.06
N ASP A 185 0.01 22.72 -9.07
CA ASP A 185 0.84 23.44 -8.12
C ASP A 185 0.28 23.24 -6.71
N LEU A 186 1.13 22.94 -5.74
CA LEU A 186 0.75 22.80 -4.33
C LEU A 186 0.55 24.18 -3.70
N ILE A 187 -0.47 24.90 -4.17
CA ILE A 187 -0.86 26.23 -3.70
C ILE A 187 -2.28 26.16 -3.17
N TYR A 188 -2.47 26.62 -1.93
CA TYR A 188 -3.78 26.74 -1.29
C TYR A 188 -3.91 28.11 -0.62
N ASP A 189 -5.00 28.83 -0.91
CA ASP A 189 -5.23 30.21 -0.48
C ASP A 189 -4.02 31.14 -0.76
N GLY A 190 -3.39 30.96 -1.93
CA GLY A 190 -2.25 31.76 -2.39
C GLY A 190 -0.92 31.45 -1.69
N LYS A 191 -0.85 30.40 -0.87
CA LYS A 191 0.37 29.96 -0.19
C LYS A 191 0.81 28.60 -0.68
N GLU A 192 2.12 28.42 -0.82
CA GLU A 192 2.70 27.11 -1.05
C GLU A 192 2.45 26.21 0.16
N ILE A 193 2.05 24.97 -0.11
CA ILE A 193 1.77 23.95 0.90
C ILE A 193 2.56 22.69 0.60
N THR A 194 2.75 21.87 1.63
CA THR A 194 3.34 20.54 1.52
C THR A 194 2.32 19.51 1.02
N GLU A 195 2.82 18.36 0.55
CA GLU A 195 1.98 17.23 0.16
C GLU A 195 1.13 16.70 1.33
N ASP A 196 1.69 16.73 2.55
CA ASP A 196 0.99 16.32 3.76
C ASP A 196 -0.15 17.29 4.10
N GLU A 197 0.07 18.60 3.95
CA GLU A 197 -0.98 19.61 4.10
C GLU A 197 -2.07 19.43 3.03
N TYR A 198 -1.71 19.13 1.79
CA TYR A 198 -2.66 18.81 0.72
C TYR A 198 -3.55 17.62 1.08
N LEU A 199 -2.98 16.55 1.65
CA LEU A 199 -3.74 15.42 2.17
C LEU A 199 -4.68 15.84 3.30
N MET A 200 -4.21 16.62 4.27
CA MET A 200 -5.03 17.04 5.41
C MET A 200 -6.20 17.95 5.00
N ILE A 201 -5.99 18.84 4.04
CA ILE A 201 -7.05 19.65 3.41
C ILE A 201 -8.08 18.73 2.74
N SER A 202 -7.62 17.72 1.99
CA SER A 202 -8.48 16.77 1.28
C SER A 202 -9.31 15.88 2.23
N LEU A 203 -8.79 15.61 3.42
CA LEU A 203 -9.46 14.85 4.49
C LEU A 203 -10.38 15.70 5.39
N LYS A 204 -10.44 17.03 5.19
CA LYS A 204 -11.30 17.90 5.97
C LYS A 204 -12.77 17.51 5.82
N CYS A 205 -13.44 17.25 6.94
CA CYS A 205 -14.86 16.93 6.98
C CYS A 205 -15.72 18.18 6.73
N LYS A 206 -16.88 18.00 6.12
CA LYS A 206 -17.91 19.03 5.86
C LYS A 206 -19.16 18.71 6.66
N GLU A 207 -19.92 19.69 7.13
CA GLU A 207 -21.09 19.39 7.98
C GLU A 207 -22.15 18.52 7.26
N GLY A 208 -22.78 17.60 8.00
CA GLY A 208 -24.03 16.94 7.61
C GLY A 208 -24.02 15.91 6.46
N THR A 209 -22.87 15.37 6.02
CA THR A 209 -22.82 14.56 4.77
C THR A 209 -22.10 13.21 4.90
N ASN A 210 -22.51 12.23 4.07
CA ASN A 210 -21.84 10.93 3.89
C ASN A 210 -20.40 11.07 3.34
N TYR A 211 -20.08 12.22 2.77
CA TYR A 211 -18.73 12.67 2.40
C TYR A 211 -17.70 12.49 3.52
N ASN A 212 -18.13 12.59 4.77
CA ASN A 212 -17.24 12.51 5.94
C ASN A 212 -16.81 11.11 6.32
N LEU A 213 -17.59 10.09 5.97
CA LEU A 213 -17.40 8.76 6.53
C LEU A 213 -16.01 8.17 6.19
N PRO A 214 -15.58 8.09 4.91
CA PRO A 214 -14.23 7.61 4.59
C PRO A 214 -13.13 8.48 5.21
N ARG A 215 -13.33 9.81 5.23
CA ARG A 215 -12.38 10.77 5.81
C ARG A 215 -12.18 10.57 7.31
N ARG A 216 -13.28 10.43 8.05
CA ARG A 216 -13.27 10.12 9.49
C ARG A 216 -12.61 8.78 9.76
N CYS A 217 -12.89 7.76 8.97
CA CYS A 217 -12.22 6.47 9.09
C CYS A 217 -10.70 6.60 8.94
N ILE A 218 -10.23 7.30 7.90
CA ILE A 218 -8.80 7.51 7.68
C ILE A 218 -8.17 8.22 8.88
N LEU A 219 -8.75 9.33 9.33
CA LEU A 219 -8.25 10.14 10.44
C LEU A 219 -8.32 9.42 11.80
N GLN A 220 -9.29 8.53 11.99
CA GLN A 220 -9.54 7.88 13.28
C GLN A 220 -8.77 6.57 13.46
N TYR A 221 -8.57 5.77 12.41
CA TYR A 221 -7.99 4.43 12.55
C TYR A 221 -6.50 4.37 12.27
N PHE A 222 -6.04 5.06 11.23
CA PHE A 222 -4.61 5.09 10.91
C PHE A 222 -3.93 6.10 11.82
N HIS A 223 -2.82 5.69 12.45
CA HIS A 223 -2.17 6.50 13.48
C HIS A 223 -1.29 7.61 12.91
N SER A 224 -0.94 7.54 11.62
CA SER A 224 -0.17 8.57 10.91
C SER A 224 -0.64 8.68 9.47
N HIS A 225 -0.48 9.87 8.90
CA HIS A 225 -0.91 10.23 7.55
C HIS A 225 0.25 10.88 6.83
N LYS A 226 0.67 10.30 5.71
CA LYS A 226 1.74 10.81 4.85
C LYS A 226 1.19 10.92 3.43
N CYS A 227 1.67 11.89 2.67
CA CYS A 227 1.36 12.04 1.26
C CYS A 227 2.65 12.12 0.44
N PHE A 228 2.60 11.59 -0.77
CA PHE A 228 3.59 11.79 -1.80
C PHE A 228 2.88 12.03 -3.12
N THR A 229 3.29 13.06 -3.83
CA THR A 229 2.89 13.35 -5.20
C THR A 229 4.00 12.91 -6.14
N PHE A 230 3.61 12.41 -7.32
CA PHE A 230 4.55 11.95 -8.32
C PHE A 230 4.21 12.62 -9.65
N ALA A 231 5.19 13.30 -10.24
CA ALA A 231 5.14 13.73 -11.62
C ALA A 231 4.94 12.52 -12.55
N THR A 232 4.51 12.79 -13.79
CA THR A 232 4.40 11.73 -14.78
C THR A 232 5.79 11.18 -15.11
N PRO A 233 6.05 9.85 -14.98
CA PRO A 233 7.41 9.31 -15.02
C PRO A 233 8.17 9.58 -16.31
N ALA A 234 7.47 9.58 -17.44
CA ALA A 234 8.02 9.80 -18.77
C ALA A 234 6.87 10.11 -19.75
N SER A 235 7.22 10.53 -20.97
CA SER A 235 6.24 10.69 -22.04
C SER A 235 5.42 9.41 -22.29
N SER A 236 4.16 9.57 -22.71
CA SER A 236 3.21 8.46 -22.93
C SER A 236 3.72 7.34 -23.84
N LYS A 237 4.60 7.65 -24.81
CA LYS A 237 5.22 6.67 -25.71
C LYS A 237 6.19 5.73 -24.96
N LYS A 238 6.90 6.25 -23.95
CA LYS A 238 7.90 5.50 -23.17
C LYS A 238 7.29 4.70 -22.02
N LEU A 239 6.13 5.11 -21.50
CA LEU A 239 5.48 4.47 -20.34
C LEU A 239 5.18 2.98 -20.53
N ARG A 240 4.98 2.52 -21.77
CA ARG A 240 4.77 1.07 -22.06
C ARG A 240 5.98 0.21 -21.72
N ASN A 241 7.16 0.82 -21.67
CA ASN A 241 8.43 0.15 -21.41
C ASN A 241 9.12 0.70 -20.16
N LEU A 242 8.33 1.25 -19.21
CA LEU A 242 8.82 1.92 -18.01
C LEU A 242 9.82 1.07 -17.21
N GLU A 243 9.64 -0.25 -17.19
CA GLU A 243 10.54 -1.20 -16.51
C GLU A 243 11.98 -1.17 -17.03
N ASN A 244 12.15 -0.86 -18.32
CA ASN A 244 13.43 -0.86 -19.00
C ASN A 244 14.06 0.54 -19.09
N LEU A 245 13.37 1.58 -18.63
CA LEU A 245 13.92 2.94 -18.64
C LEU A 245 14.98 3.10 -17.55
N THR A 246 16.04 3.82 -17.90
CA THR A 246 17.05 4.29 -16.96
C THR A 246 16.59 5.56 -16.26
N ASN A 247 17.20 5.91 -15.12
CA ASN A 247 16.78 7.10 -14.37
C ASN A 247 16.98 8.39 -15.20
N ASP A 248 18.00 8.43 -16.07
CA ASP A 248 18.26 9.56 -16.97
C ASP A 248 17.19 9.73 -18.08
N GLU A 249 16.36 8.71 -18.30
CA GLU A 249 15.26 8.75 -19.27
C GLU A 249 13.91 9.09 -18.64
N LEU A 250 13.86 9.17 -17.31
CA LEU A 250 12.70 9.54 -16.52
C LEU A 250 12.69 11.05 -16.25
N ASP A 251 11.51 11.54 -15.88
CA ASP A 251 11.37 12.88 -15.35
C ASP A 251 12.21 13.05 -14.06
N PRO A 252 13.07 14.07 -13.95
CA PRO A 252 13.94 14.25 -12.78
C PRO A 252 13.17 14.41 -11.47
N ASP A 253 12.02 15.09 -11.49
CA ASP A 253 11.19 15.28 -10.30
C ASP A 253 10.60 13.94 -9.88
N PHE A 254 10.16 13.12 -10.83
CA PHE A 254 9.67 11.77 -10.55
C PHE A 254 10.75 10.88 -9.91
N VAL A 255 12.00 10.98 -10.36
CA VAL A 255 13.13 10.25 -9.76
C VAL A 255 13.34 10.70 -8.32
N ALA A 256 13.46 12.02 -8.08
CA ALA A 256 13.65 12.57 -6.74
C ALA A 256 12.49 12.23 -5.79
N GLN A 257 11.25 12.29 -6.26
CA GLN A 257 10.05 11.89 -5.51
C GLN A 257 10.07 10.39 -5.18
N SER A 258 10.49 9.54 -6.11
CA SER A 258 10.63 8.09 -5.90
C SER A 258 11.69 7.75 -4.85
N GLU A 259 12.83 8.46 -4.86
CA GLU A 259 13.89 8.32 -3.87
C GLU A 259 13.43 8.79 -2.48
N SER A 260 12.75 9.93 -2.41
CA SER A 260 12.16 10.46 -1.17
C SER A 260 11.15 9.49 -0.56
N PHE A 261 10.27 8.94 -1.40
CA PHE A 261 9.32 7.89 -1.02
C PHE A 261 10.03 6.68 -0.41
N CYS A 262 11.03 6.11 -1.09
CA CYS A 262 11.74 4.93 -0.58
C CYS A 262 12.48 5.24 0.74
N SER A 263 13.20 6.37 0.77
CA SER A 263 13.91 6.86 1.97
C SER A 263 12.97 6.99 3.17
N TYR A 264 11.74 7.47 2.98
CA TYR A 264 10.77 7.56 4.05
C TYR A 264 10.43 6.20 4.66
N PHE A 265 10.12 5.17 3.85
CA PHE A 265 9.80 3.84 4.39
C PHE A 265 11.02 3.19 5.04
N PHE A 266 12.22 3.39 4.49
CA PHE A 266 13.42 2.81 5.09
C PHE A 266 13.77 3.45 6.44
N LYS A 267 13.51 4.75 6.63
CA LYS A 267 13.80 5.45 7.89
C LYS A 267 12.66 5.28 8.90
N SER A 268 11.43 5.50 8.46
CA SER A 268 10.26 5.69 9.31
C SER A 268 9.30 4.49 9.34
N GLY A 269 9.46 3.52 8.43
CA GLY A 269 8.59 2.36 8.33
C GLY A 269 8.55 1.56 9.64
N SER A 270 7.37 1.41 10.24
CA SER A 270 7.23 0.75 11.53
C SER A 270 7.29 -0.78 11.40
N VAL A 271 7.79 -1.44 12.46
CA VAL A 271 7.69 -2.90 12.59
C VAL A 271 6.22 -3.26 12.79
N LYS A 272 5.77 -4.35 12.17
CA LYS A 272 4.42 -4.88 12.38
C LYS A 272 4.29 -5.41 13.80
N ASN A 273 3.25 -4.98 14.49
CA ASN A 273 2.94 -5.41 15.84
C ASN A 273 1.54 -6.01 15.92
N LEU A 274 1.39 -7.02 16.78
CA LEU A 274 0.09 -7.48 17.27
C LEU A 274 -0.36 -6.60 18.46
N PRO A 275 -1.64 -6.70 18.87
CA PRO A 275 -2.11 -6.11 20.12
C PRO A 275 -1.13 -6.41 21.28
N GLY A 276 -0.86 -5.39 22.11
CA GLY A 276 0.17 -5.49 23.15
C GLY A 276 1.59 -5.12 22.72
N ALA A 277 1.77 -4.57 21.51
CA ALA A 277 3.07 -4.16 20.96
C ALA A 277 4.07 -5.31 20.80
N ILE A 278 3.55 -6.50 20.49
CA ILE A 278 4.35 -7.70 20.23
C ILE A 278 4.83 -7.65 18.78
N ALA A 279 6.13 -7.57 18.57
CA ALA A 279 6.74 -7.55 17.24
C ALA A 279 6.43 -8.84 16.48
N VAL A 280 5.95 -8.69 15.25
CA VAL A 280 5.63 -9.79 14.34
C VAL A 280 6.87 -10.26 13.62
N ASN A 281 7.06 -11.56 13.60
CA ASN A 281 7.95 -12.27 12.69
C ASN A 281 7.14 -13.21 11.79
N GLY A 282 7.80 -13.95 10.91
CA GLY A 282 7.12 -14.83 9.96
C GLY A 282 6.44 -16.06 10.59
N ARG A 283 6.64 -16.31 11.89
CA ARG A 283 6.00 -17.41 12.65
C ARG A 283 4.86 -16.96 13.55
N SER A 284 4.62 -15.66 13.67
CA SER A 284 3.56 -15.12 14.52
C SER A 284 2.19 -15.62 14.07
N LYS A 285 1.35 -16.02 15.04
CA LYS A 285 -0.01 -16.53 14.84
C LYS A 285 -1.03 -15.58 15.44
#